data_AF-A0A8T4ZS31-F1
#
_entry.id   AF-A0A8T4ZS31-F1
#
_cell.length_a   1.000
_cell.length_b   1.000
_cell.length_c   1.000
_cell.angle_alpha   90.00
_cell.angle_beta   90.00
_cell.angle_gamma   90.00
#
_symmetry.space_group_name_H-M   'P 1'
#
loop_
_entity.id
_entity.type
_entity.pdbx_description
1 polymer ?
#
loop_
_entity_poly.entity_id
_entity_poly.type
_entity_poly.pdbx_seq_one_letter_code
_entity_poly.pdbx_strand_id
1 'polypeptide(L)'
;IRSILVEWVRVLKKGEELEIRCPDLRARAFLFFLNPTWQNVKNIYGGQDYEGNYHKCGFSYGLLKDLLKSCGIRDVKRIFKGYKGIPFIPDCLHVKGVKF
;
A
#
# COMPACT_ATOMS: atom_id res chain seq x y z
N ILE A 1 11.23 6.93 3.12
CA ILE A 1 10.54 5.90 2.28
C ILE A 1 11.22 5.74 0.93
N ARG A 2 11.37 6.81 0.11
CA ARG A 2 11.99 6.70 -1.22
C ARG A 2 13.38 6.04 -1.20
N SER A 3 14.25 6.42 -0.25
CA SER A 3 15.58 5.81 -0.09
C SER A 3 15.52 4.28 0.06
N ILE A 4 14.57 3.78 0.86
CA ILE A 4 14.34 2.33 1.04
C ILE A 4 13.90 1.67 -0.27
N LEU A 5 12.98 2.31 -1.01
CA LEU A 5 12.55 1.78 -2.30
C LEU A 5 13.68 1.76 -3.33
N VAL A 6 14.55 2.76 -3.34
CA VAL A 6 15.75 2.76 -4.20
C VAL A 6 16.63 1.56 -3.87
N GLU A 7 16.83 1.24 -2.59
CA GLU A 7 17.58 0.05 -2.19
C GLU A 7 16.91 -1.26 -2.60
N TRP A 8 15.57 -1.35 -2.49
CA TRP A 8 14.83 -2.52 -2.96
C TRP A 8 14.96 -2.70 -4.48
N VAL A 9 14.84 -1.61 -5.25
CA VAL A 9 15.05 -1.65 -6.69
C VAL A 9 16.50 -2.00 -7.02
N ARG A 10 17.49 -1.53 -6.26
CA ARG A 10 18.91 -1.87 -6.48
C ARG A 10 19.14 -3.38 -6.42
N VAL A 11 18.56 -4.07 -5.42
CA VAL A 11 18.76 -5.52 -5.22
C VAL A 11 17.86 -6.41 -6.08
N LEU A 12 16.75 -5.89 -6.59
CA LEU A 12 15.87 -6.63 -7.50
C LEU A 12 16.56 -6.86 -8.86
N LYS A 13 16.41 -8.04 -9.47
CA LYS A 13 16.96 -8.28 -10.82
C LYS A 13 16.14 -7.52 -11.87
N LYS A 14 16.78 -7.10 -12.96
CA LYS A 14 16.10 -6.47 -14.09
C LYS A 14 15.06 -7.42 -14.69
N GLY A 15 13.85 -6.93 -14.97
CA GLY A 15 12.73 -7.73 -15.46
C GLY A 15 11.91 -8.45 -14.38
N GLU A 16 12.36 -8.47 -13.12
CA GLU A 16 11.61 -9.09 -12.03
C GLU A 16 10.56 -8.17 -11.41
N GLU A 17 9.59 -8.78 -10.72
CA GLU A 17 8.44 -8.10 -10.13
C GLU A 17 8.72 -7.63 -8.68
N LEU A 18 8.24 -6.43 -8.37
CA LEU A 18 8.06 -5.94 -7.00
C LEU A 18 6.56 -5.92 -6.68
N GLU A 19 6.16 -6.66 -5.64
CA GLU A 19 4.80 -6.68 -5.11
C GLU A 19 4.75 -6.00 -3.73
N ILE A 20 3.85 -5.04 -3.56
CA ILE A 20 3.62 -4.34 -2.28
C ILE A 20 2.17 -4.53 -1.87
N ARG A 21 1.97 -4.92 -0.60
CA ARG A 21 0.67 -4.99 0.07
C ARG A 21 0.71 -4.15 1.34
N CYS A 22 -0.23 -3.22 1.49
CA CYS A 22 -0.33 -2.33 2.65
C CYS A 22 -1.77 -1.85 2.82
N PRO A 23 -2.13 -1.21 3.95
CA PRO A 23 -3.44 -0.56 4.07
C PRO A 23 -3.66 0.51 2.98
N ASP A 24 -4.83 0.48 2.32
CA ASP A 24 -5.24 1.57 1.43
C ASP A 24 -5.73 2.74 2.29
N LEU A 25 -4.91 3.79 2.41
CA LEU A 25 -5.22 4.95 3.25
C LEU A 25 -6.54 5.60 2.86
N ARG A 26 -6.90 5.64 1.56
CA ARG A 26 -8.17 6.23 1.12
C ARG A 26 -9.36 5.41 1.60
N ALA A 27 -9.27 4.08 1.47
CA ALA A 27 -10.31 3.19 1.96
C ALA A 27 -10.43 3.27 3.49
N ARG A 28 -9.31 3.26 4.21
CA ARG A 28 -9.29 3.38 5.67
C ARG A 28 -9.85 4.71 6.15
N ALA A 29 -9.49 5.82 5.52
CA ALA A 29 -10.03 7.14 5.84
C ALA A 29 -11.54 7.21 5.58
N PHE A 30 -12.02 6.63 4.48
CA PHE A 30 -13.45 6.56 4.18
C PHE A 30 -14.22 5.72 5.22
N LEU A 31 -13.69 4.57 5.61
CA LEU A 31 -14.31 3.73 6.66
C LEU A 31 -14.33 4.43 8.02
N PHE A 32 -13.27 5.17 8.37
CA PHE A 32 -13.25 6.01 9.57
C PHE A 32 -14.29 7.13 9.51
N PHE A 33 -14.37 7.83 8.37
CA PHE A 33 -15.37 8.88 8.14
C PHE A 33 -16.80 8.36 8.30
N LEU A 34 -17.10 7.18 7.75
CA LEU A 34 -18.42 6.55 7.89
C LEU A 34 -18.70 6.04 9.30
N ASN A 35 -17.69 5.54 10.01
CA ASN A 35 -17.85 4.95 11.34
C ASN A 35 -16.60 5.20 12.21
N PRO A 36 -16.56 6.29 13.00
CA PRO A 36 -15.36 6.71 13.72
C PRO A 36 -15.15 5.89 15.01
N THR A 37 -14.71 4.65 14.86
CA THR A 37 -14.36 3.75 15.98
C THR A 37 -12.86 3.75 16.28
N TRP A 38 -12.49 3.40 17.51
CA TRP A 38 -11.08 3.17 17.87
C TRP A 38 -10.42 2.09 17.01
N GLN A 39 -11.18 1.10 16.54
CA GLN A 39 -10.65 0.11 15.60
C GLN A 39 -10.25 0.76 14.26
N ASN A 40 -11.04 1.71 13.74
CA ASN A 40 -10.70 2.43 12.52
C ASN A 40 -9.51 3.37 12.70
N VAL A 41 -9.35 3.98 13.88
CA VAL A 41 -8.13 4.73 14.23
C VAL A 41 -6.90 3.80 14.19
N LYS A 42 -6.98 2.61 14.82
CA LYS A 42 -5.92 1.60 14.79
C LYS A 42 -5.62 1.11 13.38
N ASN A 43 -6.64 0.92 12.54
CA ASN A 43 -6.46 0.49 11.16
C ASN A 43 -5.67 1.52 10.32
N ILE A 44 -5.73 2.81 10.69
CA ILE A 44 -4.96 3.89 10.03
C ILE A 44 -3.55 4.00 10.63
N TYR A 45 -3.42 4.06 11.95
CA TYR A 45 -2.17 4.43 12.63
C TYR A 45 -1.37 3.26 13.20
N GLY A 46 -1.90 2.03 13.18
CA GLY A 46 -1.35 0.86 13.88
C GLY A 46 -1.97 0.67 15.26
N GLY A 47 -1.68 -0.48 15.89
CA GLY A 47 -2.29 -0.86 17.17
C GLY A 47 -1.79 -0.04 18.37
N GLN A 48 -0.54 0.45 18.31
CA GLN A 48 0.12 1.24 19.37
C GLN A 48 0.15 0.58 20.76
N ASP A 49 0.02 -0.74 20.82
CA ASP A 49 0.02 -1.56 22.03
C ASP A 49 1.41 -2.13 22.37
N TYR A 50 2.37 -2.04 21.45
CA TYR A 50 3.79 -2.34 21.68
C TYR A 50 4.68 -1.53 20.74
N GLU A 51 5.97 -1.44 21.09
CA GLU A 51 6.95 -0.73 20.29
C GLU A 51 7.06 -1.31 18.88
N GLY A 52 6.83 -0.47 17.87
CA GLY A 52 6.91 -0.86 16.47
C GLY A 52 5.55 -1.18 15.84
N ASN A 53 4.46 -1.29 16.62
CA ASN A 53 3.11 -1.46 16.07
C ASN A 53 2.51 -0.15 15.52
N TYR A 54 3.16 0.42 14.51
CA TYR A 54 2.83 1.70 13.92
C TYR A 54 2.72 1.61 12.40
N HIS A 55 1.72 2.27 11.84
CA HIS A 55 1.67 2.60 10.42
C HIS A 55 2.21 4.02 10.23
N LYS A 56 3.54 4.16 10.09
CA LYS A 56 4.22 5.46 10.02
C LYS A 56 3.93 6.27 8.75
N CYS A 57 3.33 5.64 7.74
CA CYS A 57 2.97 6.26 6.48
C CYS A 57 1.76 5.53 5.88
N GLY A 58 0.95 6.25 5.10
CA GLY A 58 -0.16 5.67 4.37
C GLY A 58 -0.06 5.94 2.87
N PHE A 59 -0.60 5.02 2.08
CA PHE A 59 -0.59 5.12 0.63
C PHE A 59 -1.98 5.00 0.04
N SER A 60 -2.21 5.75 -1.03
CA SER A 60 -3.24 5.43 -2.01
C SER A 60 -2.56 4.83 -3.24
N TYR A 61 -3.33 4.20 -4.14
CA TYR A 61 -2.77 3.66 -5.37
C TYR A 61 -1.97 4.71 -6.17
N GLY A 62 -2.50 5.93 -6.33
CA GLY A 62 -1.79 7.00 -7.06
C GLY A 62 -0.45 7.35 -6.43
N LEU A 63 -0.45 7.61 -5.11
CA LEU A 63 0.77 7.95 -4.37
C LEU A 63 1.83 6.84 -4.45
N LEU A 64 1.44 5.58 -4.27
CA LEU A 64 2.37 4.45 -4.36
C LEU A 64 2.87 4.24 -5.79
N LYS A 65 1.99 4.39 -6.80
CA LYS A 65 2.34 4.26 -8.21
C LYS A 65 3.41 5.28 -8.62
N ASP A 66 3.21 6.54 -8.28
CA ASP A 66 4.14 7.60 -8.65
C ASP A 66 5.48 7.44 -7.95
N LEU A 67 5.46 7.03 -6.66
CA LEU A 67 6.66 6.71 -5.91
C LEU A 67 7.45 5.54 -6.54
N LEU A 68 6.77 4.45 -6.89
CA LEU A 68 7.39 3.29 -7.56
C LEU A 68 8.02 3.68 -8.90
N LYS A 69 7.30 4.44 -9.72
CA LYS A 69 7.82 4.96 -11.00
C LYS A 69 9.05 5.84 -10.82
N SER A 70 9.05 6.69 -9.79
CA SER A 70 10.20 7.56 -9.47
C SER A 70 11.48 6.80 -9.06
N CYS A 71 11.36 5.49 -8.81
CA CYS A 71 12.45 4.58 -8.45
C CYS A 71 12.82 3.60 -9.57
N GLY A 72 12.24 3.71 -10.77
CA GLY A 72 12.57 2.84 -11.91
C GLY A 72 11.70 1.59 -12.06
N ILE A 73 10.58 1.50 -11.33
CA ILE A 73 9.58 0.44 -11.55
C ILE A 73 8.61 0.87 -12.66
N ARG A 74 8.34 -0.04 -13.61
CA ARG A 74 7.41 0.13 -14.72
C ARG A 74 6.21 -0.81 -14.59
N ASP A 75 5.24 -0.66 -15.48
CA ASP A 75 4.03 -1.49 -15.57
C ASP A 75 3.25 -1.64 -14.25
N VAL A 76 3.24 -0.55 -13.48
CA VAL A 76 2.65 -0.51 -12.14
C VAL A 76 1.12 -0.65 -12.20
N LYS A 77 0.61 -1.76 -11.69
CA LYS A 77 -0.81 -2.14 -11.70
C LYS A 77 -1.35 -2.41 -10.29
N ARG A 78 -2.59 -2.00 -10.04
CA ARG A 78 -3.34 -2.41 -8.84
C ARG A 78 -3.91 -3.79 -9.08
N ILE A 79 -3.77 -4.68 -8.11
CA ILE A 79 -4.35 -6.02 -8.15
C ILE A 79 -5.59 -6.03 -7.28
N PHE A 80 -6.72 -6.33 -7.89
CA PHE A 80 -7.99 -6.51 -7.18
C PHE A 80 -8.14 -7.98 -6.83
N LYS A 81 -8.04 -8.32 -5.54
CA LYS A 81 -8.45 -9.64 -5.04
C LYS A 81 -9.91 -9.55 -4.60
N GLY A 82 -10.83 -9.66 -5.55
CA GLY A 82 -12.25 -9.86 -5.25
C GLY A 82 -12.59 -11.34 -5.37
N TYR A 83 -13.28 -11.89 -4.37
CA TYR A 83 -14.09 -13.08 -4.57
C TYR A 83 -15.39 -12.62 -5.26
N LYS A 84 -15.64 -13.09 -6.49
CA LYS A 84 -16.95 -13.02 -7.18
C LYS A 84 -17.66 -11.65 -7.16
N GLY A 85 -16.97 -10.56 -7.49
CA GLY A 85 -17.65 -9.29 -7.82
C GLY A 85 -18.36 -8.56 -6.68
N ILE A 86 -18.07 -8.89 -5.41
CA ILE A 86 -18.63 -8.15 -4.27
C ILE A 86 -17.86 -6.82 -4.10
N PRO A 87 -18.54 -5.66 -4.07
CA PRO A 87 -17.94 -4.33 -4.15
C PRO A 87 -17.38 -3.84 -2.81
N PHE A 88 -16.78 -4.74 -2.01
CA PHE A 88 -16.11 -4.29 -0.81
C PHE A 88 -14.85 -3.54 -1.23
N ILE A 89 -14.76 -2.26 -0.86
CA ILE A 89 -13.55 -1.45 -1.07
C ILE A 89 -12.41 -2.23 -0.42
N PRO A 90 -11.44 -2.78 -1.19
CA PRO A 90 -10.37 -3.53 -0.57
C PRO A 90 -9.54 -2.54 0.24
N ASP A 91 -9.66 -2.65 1.56
CA ASP A 91 -8.94 -1.89 2.58
C ASP A 91 -7.44 -2.25 2.60
N CYS A 92 -7.08 -3.32 1.88
CA CYS A 92 -5.74 -3.68 1.47
C CYS A 92 -5.44 -3.16 0.06
N LEU A 93 -4.49 -2.23 -0.03
CA LEU A 93 -3.86 -1.82 -1.27
C LEU A 93 -2.85 -2.89 -1.71
N HIS A 94 -3.06 -3.46 -2.89
CA HIS A 94 -2.16 -4.45 -3.49
C HIS A 94 -1.70 -3.94 -4.86
N VAL A 95 -0.38 -3.75 -5.01
CA VAL A 95 0.24 -3.19 -6.21
C VAL A 95 1.41 -4.06 -6.65
N LYS A 96 1.54 -4.27 -7.96
CA LYS A 96 2.66 -4.96 -8.62
C LYS A 96 3.28 -4.05 -9.67
N GLY A 97 4.58 -4.18 -9.91
CA GLY A 97 5.30 -3.54 -11.02
C GLY A 97 6.62 -4.24 -11.30
N VAL A 98 7.26 -3.91 -12.41
CA VAL A 98 8.46 -4.60 -12.91
C VAL A 98 9.67 -3.68 -12.88
N LYS A 99 10.84 -4.18 -12.45
CA LYS A 99 12.09 -3.42 -12.55
C LYS A 99 12.53 -3.30 -14.00
N PHE A 100 12.74 -2.06 -14.45
CA PHE A 100 13.34 -1.78 -15.75
C PHE A 100 14.88 -1.91 -15.76
#